data_AF-A0A088E9D6-F1
#
_entry.id   AF-A0A088E9D6-F1
#
_cell.length_a   1.000
_cell.length_b   1.000
_cell.length_c   1.000
_cell.angle_alpha   90.00
_cell.angle_beta   90.00
_cell.angle_gamma   90.00
#
_symmetry.space_group_name_H-M   'P 1'
#
loop_
_entity.id
_entity.type
_entity.pdbx_description
1 polymer ?
#
loop_
_entity_poly.entity_id
_entity_poly.type
_entity_poly.pdbx_seq_one_letter_code
_entity_poly.pdbx_strand_id
1 'polypeptide(L)'
;MESKIEKHKKRFTITQIVLMVMAKAPGSCCSLEYLSEKTSVDKDELLVYLSRLAQRGIIERKWHKGRAGKERMYCLKYKDELL
;
A
#
# COMPACT_ATOMS: atom_id res chain seq x y z
N MET A 1 2.00 14.96 19.71
CA MET A 1 2.94 13.91 19.28
C MET A 1 2.75 13.74 17.78
N GLU A 2 3.57 14.38 16.96
CA GLU A 2 3.47 14.22 15.50
C GLU A 2 3.69 12.75 15.13
N SER A 3 2.79 12.16 14.35
CA SER A 3 2.95 10.78 13.89
C SER A 3 4.27 10.67 13.13
N LYS A 4 5.03 9.56 13.27
CA LYS A 4 6.27 9.36 12.49
C LYS A 4 6.03 9.58 10.99
N ILE A 5 4.83 9.28 10.50
CA ILE A 5 4.41 9.42 9.10
C ILE A 5 4.39 10.91 8.66
N GLU A 6 4.00 11.84 9.54
CA GLU A 6 4.01 13.29 9.25
C GLU A 6 5.41 13.80 8.88
N LYS A 7 6.46 13.31 9.56
CA LYS A 7 7.85 13.64 9.24
C LYS A 7 8.29 13.10 7.87
N HIS A 8 7.76 11.96 7.44
CA HIS A 8 8.10 11.36 6.15
C HIS A 8 7.39 12.06 4.97
N LYS A 9 6.21 12.67 5.18
CA LYS A 9 5.47 13.39 4.12
C LYS A 9 6.27 14.54 3.49
N LYS A 10 7.17 15.18 4.23
CA LYS A 10 8.05 16.26 3.71
C LYS A 10 9.25 15.76 2.91
N ARG A 11 9.57 14.47 2.98
CA ARG A 11 10.84 13.91 2.48
C ARG A 11 10.66 12.80 1.44
N PHE A 12 9.47 12.22 1.37
CA PHE A 12 9.13 11.09 0.51
C PHE A 12 7.90 11.41 -0.32
N THR A 13 7.92 10.95 -1.57
CA THR A 13 6.76 10.97 -2.46
C THR A 13 5.64 10.06 -1.92
N ILE A 14 4.40 10.30 -2.35
CA ILE A 14 3.25 9.45 -1.99
C ILE A 14 3.50 7.98 -2.35
N THR A 15 4.11 7.72 -3.50
CA THR A 15 4.46 6.35 -3.91
C THR A 15 5.44 5.69 -2.93
N GLN A 16 6.48 6.40 -2.48
CA GLN A 16 7.42 5.88 -1.48
C GLN A 16 6.73 5.62 -0.14
N ILE A 17 5.81 6.50 0.27
CA ILE A 17 5.02 6.32 1.50
C ILE A 17 4.14 5.08 1.40
N VAL A 18 3.42 4.90 0.28
CA VAL A 18 2.61 3.70 0.00
C VAL A 18 3.48 2.44 0.10
N LEU A 19 4.62 2.40 -0.58
CA LEU A 19 5.53 1.25 -0.56
C LEU A 19 6.06 0.96 0.86
N MET A 20 6.42 1.98 1.64
CA MET A 20 6.84 1.81 3.04
C MET A 20 5.72 1.25 3.92
N VAL A 21 4.47 1.68 3.72
CA VAL A 21 3.30 1.14 4.43
C VAL A 21 3.07 -0.32 4.05
N MET A 22 3.09 -0.65 2.75
CA MET A 22 2.95 -2.03 2.27
C MET A 22 4.06 -2.94 2.80
N ALA A 23 5.31 -2.46 2.86
CA ALA A 23 6.45 -3.23 3.38
C ALA A 23 6.27 -3.58 4.87
N LYS A 24 5.62 -2.70 5.64
CA LYS A 24 5.33 -2.92 7.07
C LYS A 24 4.05 -3.72 7.33
N ALA A 25 3.15 -3.83 6.34
CA ALA A 25 1.94 -4.63 6.47
C ALA A 25 2.28 -6.13 6.66
N PRO A 26 1.50 -6.88 7.45
CA PRO A 26 1.64 -8.33 7.56
C PRO A 26 1.57 -9.00 6.18
N GLY A 27 2.53 -9.89 5.88
CA GLY A 27 2.65 -10.53 4.56
C GLY A 27 2.87 -9.58 3.38
N SER A 28 3.14 -8.29 3.66
CA SER A 28 3.23 -7.21 2.68
C SER A 28 2.09 -7.15 1.67
N CYS A 29 0.92 -7.49 2.18
CA CYS A 29 -0.36 -7.44 1.51
C CYS A 29 -1.30 -6.59 2.36
N CYS A 30 -1.96 -5.61 1.75
CA CYS A 30 -2.93 -4.78 2.45
C CYS A 30 -4.09 -4.37 1.53
N SER A 31 -5.21 -4.03 2.14
CA SER A 31 -6.37 -3.51 1.42
C SER A 31 -6.23 -2.04 1.08
N LEU A 32 -7.13 -1.56 0.22
CA LEU A 32 -7.24 -0.14 -0.08
C LEU A 32 -7.59 0.68 1.17
N GLU A 33 -8.46 0.13 2.04
CA GLU A 33 -8.86 0.75 3.30
C GLU A 33 -7.65 1.00 4.20
N TYR A 34 -6.86 -0.05 4.42
CA TYR A 34 -5.66 0.02 5.24
C TYR A 34 -4.66 1.06 4.72
N LEU A 35 -4.46 1.10 3.40
CA LEU A 35 -3.58 2.09 2.79
C LEU A 35 -4.08 3.50 3.05
N SER A 36 -5.37 3.77 2.82
CA SER A 36 -5.96 5.09 3.04
C SER A 36 -5.83 5.53 4.49
N GLU A 37 -6.14 4.63 5.44
CA GLU A 37 -6.00 4.91 6.88
C GLU A 37 -4.55 5.22 7.27
N LYS A 38 -3.58 4.47 6.75
CA LYS A 38 -2.17 4.61 7.15
C LYS A 38 -1.46 5.75 6.44
N THR A 39 -1.79 6.05 5.20
CA THR A 39 -1.14 7.14 4.44
C THR A 39 -1.88 8.48 4.58
N SER A 40 -3.14 8.45 5.05
CA SER A 40 -4.07 9.60 5.00
C SER A 40 -4.23 10.15 3.58
N VAL A 41 -4.16 9.26 2.58
CA VAL A 41 -4.36 9.59 1.16
C VAL A 41 -5.72 9.07 0.76
N ASP A 42 -6.41 9.82 -0.09
CA ASP A 42 -7.71 9.44 -0.61
C ASP A 42 -7.64 8.12 -1.41
N LYS A 43 -8.73 7.36 -1.38
CA LYS A 43 -8.80 6.05 -2.04
C LYS A 43 -8.68 6.15 -3.56
N ASP A 44 -9.29 7.16 -4.18
CA ASP A 44 -9.22 7.33 -5.64
C ASP A 44 -7.81 7.74 -6.07
N GLU A 45 -7.14 8.59 -5.28
CA GLU A 45 -5.74 8.93 -5.52
C GLU A 45 -4.82 7.71 -5.33
N LEU A 46 -5.05 6.91 -4.29
CA LEU A 46 -4.33 5.64 -4.09
C LEU A 46 -4.49 4.68 -5.26
N LEU A 47 -5.69 4.57 -5.84
CA LEU A 47 -5.94 3.71 -7.00
C LEU A 47 -5.07 4.09 -8.20
N VAL A 48 -4.78 5.38 -8.40
CA VAL A 48 -3.86 5.85 -9.46
C VAL A 48 -2.44 5.33 -9.20
N TYR A 49 -1.91 5.52 -7.99
CA TYR A 49 -0.57 5.05 -7.65
C TYR A 49 -0.45 3.52 -7.71
N LEU A 50 -1.42 2.80 -7.15
CA LEU A 50 -1.46 1.34 -7.15
C LEU A 50 -1.56 0.78 -8.57
N SER A 51 -2.34 1.42 -9.45
CA SER A 51 -2.43 1.01 -10.86
C SER A 51 -1.09 1.17 -11.58
N ARG A 52 -0.39 2.29 -11.37
CA ARG A 52 0.95 2.53 -11.93
C ARG A 52 2.00 1.54 -11.37
N LEU A 53 1.97 1.26 -10.07
CA LEU A 53 2.85 0.27 -9.44
C LEU A 53 2.61 -1.14 -9.98
N ALA A 54 1.34 -1.51 -10.20
CA ALA A 54 0.99 -2.81 -10.76
C ALA A 54 1.41 -2.94 -12.23
N GLN A 55 1.25 -1.88 -13.03
CA GLN A 55 1.75 -1.83 -14.41
C GLN A 55 3.27 -2.00 -14.48
N ARG A 56 4.01 -1.46 -13.49
CA ARG A 56 5.45 -1.64 -13.34
C ARG A 56 5.86 -3.00 -12.76
N GLY A 57 4.89 -3.87 -12.44
CA GLY A 57 5.17 -5.18 -11.86
C GLY A 57 5.66 -5.17 -10.40
N ILE A 58 5.66 -4.02 -9.73
CA ILE A 58 6.15 -3.89 -8.34
C ILE A 58 5.17 -4.52 -7.35
N ILE A 59 3.87 -4.38 -7.64
CA ILE A 59 2.79 -4.97 -6.84
C ILE A 59 1.93 -5.91 -7.67
N GLU A 60 1.32 -6.88 -7.00
CA GLU A 60 0.21 -7.67 -7.51
C GLU A 60 -1.12 -7.23 -6.88
N ARG A 61 -2.23 -7.54 -7.57
CA ARG A 61 -3.60 -7.30 -7.11
C ARG A 61 -4.31 -8.64 -7.04
N LYS A 62 -4.89 -8.98 -5.89
CA LYS A 62 -5.64 -10.23 -5.72
C LYS A 62 -6.95 -10.01 -5.00
N TRP A 63 -7.97 -10.76 -5.41
CA TRP A 63 -9.22 -10.83 -4.66
C TRP A 63 -9.02 -11.76 -3.47
N HIS A 64 -9.31 -11.26 -2.28
CA HIS A 64 -9.33 -12.04 -1.05
C HIS A 64 -10.77 -12.20 -0.59
N LYS A 65 -11.19 -13.44 -0.30
CA LYS A 65 -12.52 -13.72 0.23
C LYS A 65 -12.43 -13.64 1.76
N GLY A 66 -12.85 -12.51 2.30
CA GLY A 66 -13.02 -12.30 3.74
C GLY A 66 -14.43 -12.68 4.22
N ARG A 67 -14.67 -12.50 5.53
CA ARG A 67 -15.99 -12.72 6.14
C ARG A 67 -17.06 -11.75 5.64
N ALA A 68 -16.67 -10.50 5.34
CA ALA A 68 -17.58 -9.45 4.86
C ALA A 68 -17.77 -9.45 3.33
N GLY A 69 -17.16 -10.38 2.60
CA GLY A 69 -17.23 -10.45 1.14
C GLY A 69 -15.87 -10.50 0.47
N LYS A 70 -15.82 -10.15 -0.83
CA LYS A 70 -14.59 -10.07 -1.61
C LYS A 70 -13.97 -8.68 -1.43
N GLU A 71 -12.73 -8.64 -0.95
CA GLU A 71 -11.94 -7.42 -0.86
C GLU A 71 -10.73 -7.52 -1.81
N ARG A 72 -10.34 -6.40 -2.41
CA ARG A 72 -9.14 -6.36 -3.26
C ARG A 72 -7.92 -6.02 -2.42
N MET A 73 -6.96 -6.94 -2.40
CA MET A 73 -5.67 -6.81 -1.73
C MET A 73 -4.57 -6.44 -2.72
N TYR A 74 -3.63 -5.63 -2.26
CA TYR A 74 -2.45 -5.20 -2.99
C TYR A 74 -1.20 -5.72 -2.26
N CYS A 75 -0.32 -6.42 -2.97
CA CYS A 75 0.85 -7.05 -2.37
C CYS A 75 2.14 -6.69 -3.09
N LEU A 76 3.23 -6.49 -2.35
CA LEU A 76 4.56 -6.36 -2.93
C LEU A 76 5.01 -7.72 -3.49
N LYS A 77 5.54 -7.75 -4.73
CA LYS A 77 5.98 -9.00 -5.36
C LYS A 77 7.30 -9.57 -4.84
N TYR A 78 8.23 -8.71 -4.42
CA TYR A 78 9.64 -9.09 -4.22
C TYR A 78 10.13 -8.93 -2.77
N LYS A 79 9.24 -9.06 -1.78
CA LYS A 79 9.69 -8.89 -0.39
C LYS A 79 10.72 -9.95 0.04
N ASP A 80 10.60 -11.16 -0.50
CA ASP A 80 11.52 -12.26 -0.20
C ASP A 80 12.90 -12.10 -0.87
N GLU A 81 13.05 -11.18 -1.83
CA GLU A 81 14.35 -10.86 -2.49
C GLU A 81 15.05 -9.65 -1.85
N LEU A 82 14.39 -8.94 -0.93
CA LEU A 82 14.90 -7.71 -0.30
C LEU A 82 15.45 -7.93 1.13
N LEU A 83 15.50 -9.19 1.61
CA LEU A 83 15.99 -9.58 2.94
C LEU A 83 17.29 -10.39 2.85
#